data_AF-A0A418RLP5-F1
#
_entry.id   AF-A0A418RLP5-F1
#
_cell.length_a   1.000
_cell.length_b   1.000
_cell.length_c   1.000
_cell.angle_alpha   90.00
_cell.angle_beta   90.00
_cell.angle_gamma   90.00
#
_symmetry.space_group_name_H-M   'P 1'
#
loop_
_entity.id
_entity.type
_entity.pdbx_description
1 polymer ?
#
loop_
_entity_poly.entity_id
_entity_poly.type
_entity_poly.pdbx_seq_one_letter_code
_entity_poly.pdbx_strand_id
1 'polypeptide(L)'
;MTTFNWQVVQMDRLTSDSFVVTCHYTVTATDGNYIASTYGTTSYTQVAGETYIPYADLTEAICVGWVQTSIGKDTTEASLQSQIDALKNPVQESGVPWA
;
A
#
# COMPACT_ATOMS: atom_id res chain seq x y z
N MET A 1 13.76 -14.32 3.07
CA MET A 1 13.63 -13.27 2.06
C MET A 1 12.22 -12.76 2.18
N THR A 2 12.08 -11.47 2.45
CA THR A 2 10.77 -10.85 2.65
C THR A 2 10.02 -10.80 1.33
N THR A 3 8.76 -11.25 1.35
CA THR A 3 7.81 -11.07 0.25
C THR A 3 6.94 -9.86 0.56
N PHE A 4 6.80 -8.96 -0.41
CA PHE A 4 5.94 -7.78 -0.30
C PHE A 4 4.70 -7.95 -1.17
N ASN A 5 3.53 -8.01 -0.54
CA ASN A 5 2.25 -8.09 -1.21
C ASN A 5 1.58 -6.71 -1.19
N TRP A 6 1.48 -6.08 -2.36
CA TRP A 6 0.81 -4.81 -2.56
C TRP A 6 -0.59 -5.06 -3.13
N GLN A 7 -1.61 -4.43 -2.55
CA GLN A 7 -2.98 -4.59 -3.00
C GLN A 7 -3.72 -3.25 -2.97
N VAL A 8 -4.64 -3.07 -3.93
CA VAL A 8 -5.65 -2.01 -3.88
C VAL A 8 -6.97 -2.66 -3.46
N VAL A 9 -7.39 -2.39 -2.23
CA VAL A 9 -8.53 -3.08 -1.60
C VAL A 9 -9.87 -2.39 -1.85
N GLN A 10 -9.84 -1.09 -2.19
CA GLN A 10 -11.03 -0.30 -2.52
C GLN A 10 -10.62 0.90 -3.39
N MET A 11 -11.56 1.41 -4.20
CA MET A 11 -11.41 2.66 -4.95
C MET A 11 -12.68 3.51 -4.81
N ASP A 12 -12.49 4.82 -4.72
CA ASP A 12 -13.57 5.80 -4.83
C ASP A 12 -13.47 6.51 -6.18
N ARG A 13 -14.60 6.74 -6.84
CA ARG A 13 -14.67 7.34 -8.17
C ARG A 13 -15.79 8.35 -8.30
N LEU A 14 -15.64 9.29 -9.23
CA LEU A 14 -16.69 10.25 -9.58
C LEU A 14 -17.88 9.53 -10.26
N THR A 15 -19.10 9.93 -9.93
CA THR A 15 -20.31 9.36 -10.54
C THR A 15 -20.57 9.87 -11.95
N SER A 16 -19.97 11.01 -12.33
CA SER A 16 -20.12 11.65 -13.63
C SER A 16 -19.47 10.87 -14.77
N ASP A 17 -18.27 10.35 -14.54
CA ASP A 17 -17.41 9.77 -15.59
C ASP A 17 -16.57 8.59 -15.10
N SER A 18 -16.76 8.14 -13.85
CA SER A 18 -16.01 7.06 -13.22
C SER A 18 -14.51 7.33 -13.03
N PHE A 19 -14.06 8.59 -13.07
CA PHE A 19 -12.67 8.93 -12.74
C PHE A 19 -12.34 8.53 -11.29
N VAL A 20 -11.27 7.75 -11.08
CA VAL A 20 -10.83 7.32 -9.75
C VAL A 20 -10.17 8.48 -9.01
N VAL A 21 -10.74 8.86 -7.87
CA VAL A 21 -10.22 9.95 -7.02
C VAL A 21 -9.39 9.44 -5.85
N THR A 22 -9.62 8.21 -5.41
CA THR A 22 -8.92 7.62 -4.27
C THR A 22 -8.67 6.13 -4.50
N CYS A 23 -7.44 5.68 -4.26
CA CYS A 23 -7.12 4.26 -4.10
C CYS A 23 -6.81 3.97 -2.63
N HIS A 24 -7.47 2.97 -2.06
CA HIS A 24 -7.18 2.46 -0.71
C HIS A 24 -6.29 1.23 -0.86
N TYR A 25 -5.14 1.24 -0.18
CA TYR A 25 -4.12 0.22 -0.37
C TYR A 25 -3.71 -0.45 0.94
N THR A 26 -3.17 -1.66 0.79
CA THR A 26 -2.43 -2.37 1.83
C THR A 26 -1.11 -2.88 1.26
N VAL A 27 -0.07 -2.91 2.09
CA VAL A 27 1.22 -3.53 1.79
C VAL A 27 1.58 -4.43 2.94
N THR A 28 1.73 -5.72 2.66
CA THR A 28 2.10 -6.72 3.66
C THR A 28 3.48 -7.29 3.34
N ALA A 29 4.41 -7.16 4.28
CA ALA A 29 5.72 -7.81 4.24
C ALA A 29 5.67 -9.09 5.07
N THR A 30 6.18 -10.19 4.51
CA THR A 30 6.23 -11.49 5.20
C THR A 30 7.60 -12.13 5.03
N ASP A 31 8.23 -12.50 6.14
CA ASP A 31 9.44 -13.33 6.16
C ASP A 31 9.31 -14.41 7.24
N GLY A 32 8.98 -15.64 6.82
CA GLY A 32 8.64 -16.73 7.73
C GLY A 32 7.41 -16.40 8.58
N ASN A 33 7.58 -16.35 9.90
CA ASN A 33 6.51 -16.03 10.85
C ASN A 33 6.41 -14.52 11.16
N TYR A 34 7.33 -13.71 10.64
CA TYR A 34 7.35 -12.27 10.89
C TYR A 34 6.53 -11.56 9.83
N ILE A 35 5.60 -10.72 10.28
CA ILE A 35 4.70 -9.96 9.43
C ILE A 35 4.75 -8.50 9.87
N ALA A 36 4.94 -7.61 8.89
CA ALA A 36 4.78 -6.17 9.05
C ALA A 36 3.86 -5.68 7.94
N SER A 37 3.06 -4.66 8.21
CA SER A 37 2.12 -4.14 7.22
C SER A 37 1.88 -2.66 7.37
N THR A 38 1.56 -2.01 6.26
CA THR A 38 1.04 -0.64 6.24
C THR A 38 -0.21 -0.58 5.37
N TYR A 39 -1.07 0.38 5.65
CA TYR A 39 -2.28 0.65 4.87
C TYR A 39 -2.49 2.15 4.78
N GLY A 40 -3.22 2.59 3.76
CA GLY A 40 -3.51 4.00 3.59
C GLY A 40 -4.28 4.28 2.32
N THR A 41 -4.25 5.54 1.90
CA THR A 41 -4.89 6.00 0.68
C THR A 41 -3.93 6.85 -0.15
N THR A 42 -4.15 6.85 -1.46
CA THR A 42 -3.59 7.82 -2.40
C THR A 42 -4.73 8.54 -3.10
N SER A 43 -4.58 9.84 -3.36
CA SER A 43 -5.61 10.67 -3.97
C SER A 43 -5.16 11.24 -5.30
N TYR A 44 -6.10 11.33 -6.24
CA TYR A 44 -5.87 11.76 -7.62
C TYR A 44 -6.89 12.83 -8.01
N THR A 45 -6.42 13.81 -8.76
CA THR A 45 -7.24 14.90 -9.27
C THR A 45 -7.24 14.86 -10.79
N GLN A 46 -8.42 14.92 -11.37
CA GLN A 46 -8.57 14.98 -12.83
C GLN A 46 -8.09 16.33 -13.35
N VAL A 47 -7.19 16.29 -14.33
CA VAL A 47 -6.71 17.46 -15.08
C VAL A 47 -7.47 17.56 -16.40
N ALA A 48 -8.01 18.74 -16.69
CA ALA A 48 -8.75 19.01 -17.91
C ALA A 48 -7.84 18.93 -19.15
N GLY A 49 -8.31 18.24 -20.20
CA GLY A 49 -7.56 18.06 -21.46
C GLY A 49 -6.70 16.80 -21.51
N GLU A 50 -6.52 16.10 -20.39
CA GLU A 50 -5.83 14.81 -20.35
C GLU A 50 -6.77 13.65 -20.66
N THR A 51 -6.19 12.56 -21.15
CA THR A 51 -6.91 11.29 -21.40
C THR A 51 -6.54 10.27 -20.36
N TYR A 52 -7.54 9.61 -19.77
CA TYR A 52 -7.36 8.61 -18.72
C TYR A 52 -7.83 7.24 -19.19
N ILE A 53 -7.29 6.19 -18.58
CA ILE A 53 -7.78 4.82 -18.78
C ILE A 53 -9.21 4.74 -18.21
N PRO A 54 -10.21 4.29 -18.98
CA PRO A 54 -11.55 4.10 -18.46
C PRO A 54 -11.56 3.15 -17.28
N TYR A 55 -12.42 3.41 -16.29
CA TYR A 55 -12.49 2.57 -15.09
C TYR A 55 -12.68 1.07 -15.40
N ALA A 56 -13.48 0.76 -16.43
CA ALA A 56 -13.76 -0.61 -16.83
C ALA A 56 -12.53 -1.37 -17.36
N ASP A 57 -11.49 -0.65 -17.77
CA ASP A 57 -10.26 -1.20 -18.33
C ASP A 57 -9.11 -1.24 -17.30
N LEU A 58 -9.35 -0.78 -16.07
CA LEU A 58 -8.37 -0.82 -15.00
C LEU A 58 -8.11 -2.26 -14.53
N THR A 59 -6.86 -2.54 -14.22
CA THR A 59 -6.42 -3.78 -13.56
C THR A 59 -5.79 -3.45 -12.23
N GLU A 60 -5.79 -4.40 -11.29
CA GLU A 60 -5.14 -4.22 -9.99
C GLU A 60 -3.66 -3.86 -10.15
N ALA A 61 -2.95 -4.47 -11.10
CA ALA A 61 -1.54 -4.18 -11.37
C ALA A 61 -1.30 -2.71 -11.77
N ILE A 62 -2.21 -2.12 -12.57
CA ILE A 62 -2.14 -0.70 -12.95
C ILE A 62 -2.31 0.17 -11.71
N CYS A 63 -3.36 -0.08 -10.92
CA CYS A 63 -3.67 0.72 -9.73
C CYS A 63 -2.59 0.59 -8.64
N VAL A 64 -2.05 -0.61 -8.42
CA VAL A 64 -0.91 -0.84 -7.53
C VAL A 64 0.32 -0.07 -8.01
N GLY A 65 0.58 -0.03 -9.32
CA GLY A 65 1.66 0.78 -9.89
C GLY A 65 1.50 2.28 -9.59
N TRP A 66 0.28 2.81 -9.61
CA TRP A 66 0.00 4.20 -9.23
C TRP A 66 0.28 4.45 -7.75
N VAL A 67 -0.15 3.54 -6.87
CA VAL A 67 0.11 3.64 -5.43
C VAL A 67 1.60 3.59 -5.15
N GLN A 68 2.31 2.61 -5.71
CA GLN A 68 3.76 2.45 -5.60
C GLN A 68 4.53 3.69 -6.04
N THR A 69 4.09 4.32 -7.13
CA THR A 69 4.67 5.58 -7.61
C THR A 69 4.38 6.73 -6.65
N SER A 70 3.15 6.82 -6.15
CA SER A 70 2.70 7.93 -5.29
C SER A 70 3.36 7.93 -3.92
N ILE A 71 3.57 6.76 -3.29
CA ILE A 71 4.12 6.68 -1.92
C ILE A 71 5.59 6.25 -1.89
N GLY A 72 6.15 5.86 -3.04
CA GLY A 72 7.50 5.35 -3.16
C GLY A 72 7.60 3.89 -2.72
N LYS A 73 7.62 2.98 -3.71
CA LYS A 73 7.74 1.54 -3.49
C LYS A 73 8.94 1.18 -2.62
N ASP A 74 10.14 1.55 -3.05
CA ASP A 74 11.38 1.12 -2.40
C ASP A 74 11.48 1.65 -0.96
N THR A 75 11.06 2.89 -0.73
CA THR A 75 11.00 3.49 0.62
C THR A 75 10.02 2.74 1.52
N THR A 76 8.85 2.37 1.00
CA THR A 76 7.83 1.62 1.74
C THR A 76 8.33 0.21 2.07
N GLU A 77 8.89 -0.49 1.09
CA GLU A 77 9.44 -1.85 1.28
C GLU A 77 10.63 -1.84 2.25
N ALA A 78 11.53 -0.85 2.17
CA ALA A 78 12.63 -0.70 3.12
C ALA A 78 12.16 -0.41 4.56
N SER A 79 11.11 0.40 4.71
CA SER A 79 10.51 0.66 6.03
C SER A 79 9.89 -0.61 6.63
N LEU A 80 9.14 -1.37 5.83
CA LEU A 80 8.56 -2.64 6.26
C LEU A 80 9.65 -3.70 6.54
N GLN A 81 10.72 -3.72 5.74
CA GLN A 81 11.87 -4.58 6.00
C GLN A 81 12.51 -4.27 7.36
N SER A 82 12.65 -2.99 7.70
CA SER A 82 13.21 -2.57 8.98
C SER A 82 12.35 -3.03 10.16
N GLN A 83 11.01 -3.05 9.99
CA GLN A 83 10.10 -3.61 10.98
C GLN A 83 10.25 -5.13 11.11
N ILE A 84 10.37 -5.86 9.99
CA ILE A 84 10.65 -7.30 10.00
C ILE A 84 11.96 -7.60 10.74
N ASP A 85 13.00 -6.82 10.50
CA ASP A 85 14.31 -7.03 11.13
C ASP A 85 14.28 -6.76 12.64
N ALA A 86 13.48 -5.77 13.08
CA ALA A 86 13.24 -5.50 14.49
C ALA A 86 12.42 -6.61 15.17
N LEU A 87 11.47 -7.22 14.46
CA LEU A 87 10.72 -8.39 14.97
C LEU A 87 11.61 -9.63 15.09
N LYS A 88 12.57 -9.81 14.16
CA LYS A 88 13.56 -10.90 14.19
C LYS A 88 14.57 -10.74 15.32
N ASN A 89 14.93 -9.50 15.64
CA ASN A 89 15.92 -9.16 16.65
C ASN A 89 15.35 -8.14 17.64
N PRO A 90 14.37 -8.54 18.48
CA PRO A 90 13.71 -7.61 19.38
C PRO A 90 14.70 -7.10 20.44
N VAL A 91 14.74 -5.78 20.61
CA VAL A 91 15.56 -5.11 21.64
C VAL A 91 14.71 -4.59 22.80
N GLN A 92 13.39 -4.70 22.68
CA GLN A 92 12.40 -4.27 23.66
C GLN A 92 11.28 -5.31 23.69
N GLU A 93 10.82 -5.64 24.88
CA GLU A 93 9.65 -6.50 25.10
C GLU A 93 8.50 -5.62 25.60
N SER A 94 7.30 -5.85 25.06
CA SER A 94 6.09 -5.18 25.53
C SER A 94 5.46 -6.01 26.65
N GLY A 95 5.15 -5.38 27.77
CA GLY A 95 4.51 -6.07 28.89
C GLY A 95 4.28 -5.16 30.08
N VAL A 96 3.53 -5.67 31.05
CA VAL A 96 3.36 -5.05 32.37
C VAL A 96 3.78 -6.04 33.45
N PRO A 97 4.36 -5.59 34.59
CA PRO A 97 4.89 -6.50 35.62
C PRO A 97 3.87 -7.40 36.34
N TRP A 98 2.58 -7.25 36.06
CA TRP A 98 1.47 -7.99 36.68
C TRP A 98 0.69 -8.84 35.68
N ALA A 99 1.21 -9.00 34.46
CA ALA A 99 0.73 -10.00 33.49
C ALA A 99 1.28 -11.39 33.84
#